data_AF-A0A7Y3R930-F1
#
_entry.id   AF-A0A7Y3R930-F1
#
_cell.length_a   1.000
_cell.length_b   1.000
_cell.length_c   1.000
_cell.angle_alpha   90.00
_cell.angle_beta   90.00
_cell.angle_gamma   90.00
#
_symmetry.space_group_name_H-M   'P 1'
#
loop_
_entity.id
_entity.type
_entity.pdbx_description
1 polymer ?
#
loop_
_entity_poly.entity_id
_entity_poly.type
_entity_poly.pdbx_seq_one_letter_code
_entity_poly.pdbx_strand_id
1 'polypeptide(L)'
;MKKYHISIFISLVSIIGIIYQNYRIAQIFNESRGKNRALFGITELTRLDVKLYLGLALIVSFIFGILSIRKREDFYFSILSVVLSFIGINLLFIKVWTWMI
;
A
#
# COMPACT_ATOMS: atom_id res chain seq x y z
N MET A 1 -4.12 23.50 3.16
CA MET A 1 -3.09 22.64 2.52
C MET A 1 -3.46 22.44 1.07
N LYS A 2 -2.48 22.53 0.14
CA LYS A 2 -2.72 22.19 -1.27
C LYS A 2 -3.00 20.68 -1.42
N LYS A 3 -3.72 20.27 -2.47
CA LYS A 3 -4.24 18.89 -2.59
C LYS A 3 -3.12 17.86 -2.74
N TYR A 4 -2.02 18.21 -3.40
CA TYR A 4 -0.87 17.33 -3.53
C TYR A 4 -0.23 16.97 -2.17
N HIS A 5 -0.23 17.87 -1.18
CA HIS A 5 0.34 17.56 0.14
C HIS A 5 -0.46 16.47 0.85
N ILE A 6 -1.78 16.51 0.73
CA ILE A 6 -2.69 15.51 1.30
C ILE A 6 -2.47 14.16 0.60
N SER A 7 -2.37 14.16 -0.73
CA SER A 7 -2.11 12.94 -1.52
C SER A 7 -0.74 12.32 -1.18
N ILE A 8 0.32 13.12 -1.08
CA ILE A 8 1.66 12.62 -0.71
C ILE A 8 1.64 12.03 0.70
N PHE A 9 1.01 12.72 1.65
CA PHE A 9 0.91 12.26 3.03
C PHE A 9 0.15 10.93 3.13
N ILE A 10 -1.02 10.82 2.49
CA ILE A 10 -1.80 9.59 2.45
C ILE A 10 -0.99 8.46 1.79
N SER A 11 -0.35 8.73 0.65
CA SER A 11 0.48 7.73 -0.03
C SER A 11 1.59 7.21 0.85
N LEU A 12 2.31 8.07 1.56
CA LEU A 12 3.39 7.69 2.47
C LEU A 12 2.88 6.81 3.62
N VAL A 13 1.80 7.23 4.28
CA VAL A 13 1.19 6.45 5.37
C VAL A 13 0.72 5.09 4.86
N SER A 14 0.11 5.04 3.68
CA SER A 14 -0.32 3.79 3.05
C SER A 14 0.85 2.87 2.73
N ILE A 15 1.95 3.39 2.18
CA ILE A 15 3.15 2.60 1.87
C ILE A 15 3.78 2.03 3.15
N ILE A 16 3.91 2.85 4.20
CA ILE A 16 4.43 2.38 5.51
C ILE A 16 3.53 1.27 6.06
N GLY A 17 2.21 1.44 5.99
CA GLY A 17 1.25 0.43 6.40
C GLY A 17 1.37 -0.89 5.62
N ILE A 18 1.58 -0.80 4.30
CA ILE A 18 1.79 -1.98 3.44
C ILE A 18 3.09 -2.71 3.83
N ILE A 19 4.18 -1.99 4.05
CA ILE A 19 5.47 -2.58 4.46
C ILE A 19 5.32 -3.25 5.82
N TYR A 20 4.70 -2.58 6.80
CA TYR A 20 4.47 -3.13 8.13
C TYR A 20 3.62 -4.40 8.08
N GLN A 21 2.55 -4.41 7.26
CA GLN A 21 1.71 -5.58 7.12
C GLN A 21 2.47 -6.74 6.45
N ASN A 22 3.29 -6.48 5.43
CA ASN A 22 4.15 -7.51 4.83
C ASN A 22 5.19 -8.06 5.82
N TYR A 23 5.82 -7.19 6.62
CA TYR A 23 6.74 -7.62 7.67
C TYR A 23 6.06 -8.51 8.71
N ARG A 24 4.88 -8.11 9.18
CA ARG A 24 4.08 -8.91 10.12
C ARG A 24 3.70 -10.27 9.52
N ILE A 25 3.34 -10.32 8.24
CA ILE A 25 3.07 -11.58 7.53
C ILE A 25 4.32 -12.45 7.47
N ALA A 26 5.49 -11.87 7.15
CA ALA A 26 6.76 -12.60 7.11
C ALA A 26 7.16 -13.19 8.47
N GLN A 27 7.02 -12.41 9.56
CA GLN A 27 7.27 -12.92 10.92
C GLN A 27 6.35 -14.09 11.28
N ILE A 28 5.05 -13.94 11.02
CA ILE A 28 4.07 -15.01 11.33
C ILE A 28 4.37 -16.25 10.47
N PHE A 29 4.82 -16.08 9.22
CA PHE A 29 5.24 -17.21 8.39
C PHE A 29 6.46 -17.94 8.96
N ASN A 30 7.46 -17.20 9.46
CA ASN A 30 8.66 -17.77 10.10
C ASN A 30 8.35 -18.50 11.42
N GLU A 31 7.36 -18.01 12.18
CA GLU A 31 6.90 -18.65 13.42
C GLU A 31 5.99 -19.87 13.17
N SER A 32 5.36 -19.93 11.99
CA SER A 32 4.44 -21.01 11.62
C SER A 32 5.18 -22.32 11.32
N ARG A 33 4.87 -23.40 12.04
CA ARG A 33 5.38 -24.75 11.76
C ARG A 33 4.32 -25.70 11.21
N GLY A 34 4.73 -26.63 10.34
CA GLY A 34 3.92 -27.76 9.87
C GLY A 34 2.65 -27.34 9.12
N LYS A 35 1.48 -27.81 9.57
CA LYS A 35 0.18 -27.60 8.92
C LYS A 35 -0.22 -26.12 8.80
N ASN A 36 0.17 -25.27 9.75
CA ASN A 36 -0.13 -23.83 9.70
C ASN A 36 0.61 -23.12 8.56
N ARG A 37 1.78 -23.61 8.15
CA ARG A 37 2.53 -23.07 7.01
C ARG A 37 1.89 -23.45 5.67
N ALA A 38 1.24 -24.62 5.61
CA ALA A 38 0.49 -25.06 4.42
C ALA A 38 -0.84 -24.31 4.25
N LEU A 39 -1.53 -23.99 5.36
CA LEU A 39 -2.74 -23.17 5.36
C LEU A 39 -2.47 -21.66 5.22
N PHE A 40 -1.20 -21.25 5.21
CA PHE A 40 -0.82 -19.85 5.31
C PHE A 40 -1.39 -18.99 4.18
N GLY A 41 -1.46 -19.55 2.95
CA GLY A 41 -2.04 -18.86 1.79
C GLY A 41 -3.53 -18.54 1.96
N ILE A 42 -4.28 -19.36 2.70
CA ILE A 42 -5.72 -19.14 2.95
C ILE A 42 -5.91 -18.17 4.12
N THR A 43 -5.06 -18.24 5.14
CA THR A 43 -5.04 -17.23 6.23
C THR A 43 -4.54 -15.86 5.79
N GLU A 44 -3.77 -15.78 4.70
CA GLU A 44 -3.39 -14.51 4.08
C GLU A 44 -4.62 -13.79 3.51
N LEU A 45 -5.56 -14.54 2.92
CA LEU A 45 -6.83 -14.01 2.41
C LEU A 45 -7.74 -13.47 3.52
N THR A 46 -7.79 -14.10 4.69
CA THR A 46 -8.57 -13.60 5.83
C THR A 46 -7.95 -12.37 6.49
N ARG A 47 -6.67 -12.08 6.23
CA ARG A 47 -5.99 -10.85 6.66
C ARG A 47 -6.00 -9.76 5.57
N LEU A 48 -6.75 -9.94 4.49
CA LEU A 48 -6.94 -8.95 3.41
C LEU A 48 -7.68 -7.70 3.86
N ASP A 49 -8.42 -7.72 4.97
CA ASP A 49 -9.21 -6.55 5.40
C ASP A 49 -8.35 -5.28 5.50
N VAL A 50 -7.17 -5.38 6.11
CA VAL A 50 -6.24 -4.25 6.24
C VAL A 50 -5.66 -3.84 4.87
N LYS A 51 -5.40 -4.80 3.97
CA LYS A 51 -4.94 -4.52 2.60
C LYS A 51 -6.01 -3.80 1.79
N LEU A 52 -7.29 -4.12 2.00
CA LEU A 52 -8.43 -3.46 1.37
C LEU A 52 -8.53 -1.99 1.77
N TYR A 53 -8.45 -1.68 3.08
CA TYR A 53 -8.46 -0.29 3.55
C TYR A 53 -7.26 0.52 3.02
N LEU A 54 -6.07 -0.08 2.98
CA LEU A 54 -4.87 0.55 2.41
C LEU A 54 -5.00 0.78 0.90
N GLY A 55 -5.62 -0.15 0.17
CA GLY A 55 -5.91 -0.01 -1.26
C GLY A 55 -6.90 1.11 -1.55
N LEU A 56 -7.97 1.22 -0.76
CA LEU A 56 -8.92 2.32 -0.86
C LEU A 56 -8.25 3.67 -0.60
N ALA A 57 -7.39 3.76 0.42
CA ALA A 57 -6.62 4.98 0.71
C ALA A 57 -5.72 5.39 -0.46
N LEU A 58 -5.07 4.43 -1.13
CA LEU A 58 -4.24 4.69 -2.31
C LEU A 58 -5.06 5.13 -3.52
N ILE A 59 -6.26 4.57 -3.73
CA ILE A 59 -7.18 5.01 -4.79
C ILE A 59 -7.63 6.45 -4.54
N VAL A 60 -8.00 6.77 -3.30
CA VAL A 60 -8.37 8.14 -2.91
C VAL A 60 -7.19 9.09 -3.14
N SER A 61 -5.99 8.70 -2.73
CA SER A 61 -4.76 9.46 -2.97
C SER A 61 -4.50 9.70 -4.46
N PHE A 62 -4.69 8.69 -5.30
CA PHE A 62 -4.52 8.77 -6.75
C PHE A 62 -5.52 9.76 -7.37
N ILE A 63 -6.78 9.74 -6.94
CA ILE A 63 -7.81 10.70 -7.37
C ILE A 63 -7.42 12.13 -6.99
N PHE A 64 -6.92 12.34 -5.76
CA PHE A 64 -6.44 13.66 -5.33
C PHE A 64 -5.23 14.14 -6.14
N GLY A 65 -4.30 13.24 -6.49
CA GLY A 65 -3.17 13.55 -7.37
C GLY A 65 -3.61 13.96 -8.77
N ILE A 66 -4.57 13.25 -9.38
CA ILE A 66 -5.12 13.65 -10.70
C ILE A 66 -5.83 15.01 -10.61
N LEU A 67 -6.59 15.25 -9.54
CA LEU A 67 -7.29 16.53 -9.34
C LEU A 67 -6.32 17.70 -9.13
N SER A 68 -5.14 17.47 -8.55
CA SER A 68 -4.12 18.52 -8.40
C SER A 68 -3.48 18.86 -9.76
N ILE A 69 -3.22 17.87 -10.61
CA ILE A 69 -2.78 18.07 -12.00
C ILE A 69 -3.80 18.92 -12.77
N ARG A 70 -5.09 18.56 -12.69
CA ARG A 70 -6.16 19.29 -13.41
C ARG A 70 -6.31 20.74 -12.95
N LYS A 71 -6.02 21.03 -11.68
CA LYS A 71 -6.04 22.38 -11.12
C LYS A 71 -4.78 23.21 -11.43
N ARG A 72 -3.82 22.67 -12.19
CA ARG A 72 -2.50 23.27 -12.42
C ARG A 72 -1.78 23.64 -11.12
N GLU A 73 -1.96 22.83 -10.07
CA GLU A 73 -1.06 22.88 -8.91
C GLU A 73 0.35 22.44 -9.37
N ASP A 74 1.36 22.62 -8.51
CA ASP A 74 2.76 22.33 -8.83
C ASP A 74 2.91 20.97 -9.53
N PHE A 75 3.28 21.01 -10.83
CA PHE A 75 3.20 19.86 -11.74
C PHE A 75 4.07 18.71 -11.27
N TYR A 76 5.31 19.01 -10.83
CA TYR A 76 6.26 18.02 -10.32
C TYR A 76 5.73 17.27 -9.10
N PHE A 77 5.19 17.99 -8.10
CA PHE A 77 4.65 17.38 -6.88
C PHE A 77 3.36 16.60 -7.14
N SER A 78 2.54 17.09 -8.07
CA SER A 78 1.30 16.41 -8.48
C SER A 78 1.61 15.09 -9.18
N ILE A 79 2.56 15.06 -10.12
CA ILE A 79 3.01 13.81 -10.75
C ILE A 79 3.62 12.85 -9.72
N LEU A 80 4.48 13.35 -8.84
CA LEU A 80 5.10 12.53 -7.81
C LEU A 80 4.05 11.84 -6.92
N SER A 81 2.96 12.53 -6.58
CA SER A 81 1.85 11.95 -5.81
C SER A 81 1.11 10.83 -6.55
N VAL A 82 0.91 10.99 -7.87
CA VAL A 82 0.29 9.99 -8.74
C VAL A 82 1.18 8.75 -8.86
N VAL A 83 2.49 8.96 -9.09
CA VAL A 83 3.48 7.89 -9.17
C VAL A 83 3.57 7.12 -7.86
N LEU A 84 3.63 7.81 -6.70
CA LEU A 84 3.64 7.16 -5.39
C LEU A 84 2.39 6.31 -5.17
N SER A 85 1.21 6.84 -5.50
CA SER A 85 -0.05 6.12 -5.35
C SER A 85 -0.07 4.87 -6.25
N PHE A 86 0.43 4.99 -7.48
CA PHE A 86 0.53 3.86 -8.41
C PHE A 86 1.50 2.77 -7.91
N ILE A 87 2.66 3.16 -7.39
CA ILE A 87 3.62 2.23 -6.78
C ILE A 87 2.99 1.53 -5.57
N GLY A 88 2.29 2.27 -4.71
CA GLY A 88 1.59 1.71 -3.55
C GLY A 88 0.53 0.66 -3.94
N ILE A 89 -0.23 0.90 -5.02
CA ILE A 89 -1.23 -0.06 -5.51
C ILE A 89 -0.53 -1.35 -5.99
N ASN A 90 0.58 -1.23 -6.72
CA ASN A 90 1.34 -2.41 -7.16
C ASN A 90 1.89 -3.22 -5.97
N LEU A 91 2.42 -2.54 -4.95
CA LEU A 91 2.92 -3.16 -3.72
C LEU A 91 1.86 -3.94 -2.93
N LEU A 92 0.58 -3.62 -3.10
CA LEU A 92 -0.51 -4.40 -2.47
C LEU A 92 -0.69 -5.79 -3.08
N PHE A 93 -0.47 -5.92 -4.40
CA PHE A 93 -0.64 -7.17 -5.13
C PHE A 93 0.62 -8.04 -5.14
N ILE A 94 1.79 -7.41 -5.09
CA ILE A 94 3.06 -8.12 -4.99
C ILE A 94 3.16 -8.75 -3.59
N LYS A 95 3.51 -10.04 -3.53
CA LYS A 95 3.84 -10.74 -2.28
C LYS A 95 5.23 -10.33 -1.79
N VAL A 96 5.36 -9.08 -1.37
CA VAL A 96 6.63 -8.49 -0.91
C VAL A 96 7.20 -9.26 0.29
N TRP A 97 6.34 -9.84 1.13
CA TRP A 97 6.77 -10.68 2.25
C TRP A 97 7.65 -11.87 1.84
N THR A 98 7.52 -12.39 0.62
CA THR A 98 8.39 -13.47 0.11
C THR A 98 9.85 -13.03 0.00
N TRP A 99 10.10 -11.73 -0.22
CA TRP A 99 11.45 -11.17 -0.33
C TRP A 99 12.07 -10.86 1.04
N MET A 100 11.26 -10.92 2.10
CA MET A 100 11.67 -10.62 3.48
C MET A 100 11.94 -11.89 4.31
N ILE A 101 11.78 -13.07 3.70
CA ILE A 101 12.13 -14.39 4.25
C ILE A 101 13.56 -14.71 3.85
#